data_AF-A0A6G0X628-F1
#
_entry.id   AF-A0A6G0X628-F1
#
_cell.length_a   1.000
_cell.length_b   1.000
_cell.length_c   1.000
_cell.angle_alpha   90.00
_cell.angle_beta   90.00
_cell.angle_gamma   90.00
#
_symmetry.space_group_name_H-M   'P 1'
#
loop_
_entity.id
_entity.type
_entity.pdbx_description
1 polymer ?
#
loop_
_entity_poly.entity_id
_entity_poly.type
_entity_poly.pdbx_seq_one_letter_code
_entity_poly.pdbx_strand_id
1 'polypeptide(L)'
;YLEVTGDIFSLDKTWALGHCVSKCLTPSRGKALKFKNNFNNIKQIVNQKKNTNEIAYLKTDDQWLLYLITKDNYNDKPKFSNKFKTLENTKQFGIENKIKKLALLKICEFLDNKKWDITSNMIKFIFQNTFYKTMKIYIISMTTKMIVRQ
;
A
#
# COMPACT_ATOMS: atom_id res chain seq x y z
N TYR A 1 4.90 4.02 -13.29
CA TYR A 1 4.76 2.74 -12.57
C TYR A 1 4.41 1.65 -13.58
N LEU A 2 4.54 0.37 -13.23
CA LEU A 2 4.10 -0.77 -14.05
C LEU A 2 2.96 -1.52 -13.34
N GLU A 3 1.90 -1.88 -14.08
CA GLU A 3 0.86 -2.78 -13.58
C GLU A 3 1.29 -4.23 -13.78
N VAL A 4 1.21 -5.02 -12.72
CA VAL A 4 1.62 -6.42 -12.71
C VAL A 4 0.50 -7.26 -12.10
N THR A 5 0.29 -8.45 -12.64
CA THR A 5 -0.65 -9.42 -12.06
C THR A 5 0.14 -10.49 -11.32
N GLY A 6 -0.18 -10.75 -10.05
CA GLY A 6 0.56 -11.73 -9.25
C GLY A 6 0.32 -11.63 -7.75
N ASP A 7 1.18 -12.30 -6.98
CA ASP A 7 1.24 -12.16 -5.53
C ASP A 7 2.32 -11.15 -5.16
N ILE A 8 1.97 -10.13 -4.37
CA ILE A 8 2.94 -9.14 -3.90
C ILE A 8 4.02 -9.79 -3.01
N PHE A 9 3.70 -10.89 -2.34
CA PHE A 9 4.63 -11.60 -1.46
C PHE A 9 5.61 -12.49 -2.22
N SER A 10 5.44 -12.68 -3.53
CA SER A 10 6.42 -13.40 -4.35
C SER A 10 7.57 -12.50 -4.83
N LEU A 11 7.51 -11.20 -4.56
CA LEU A 11 8.62 -10.30 -4.84
C LEU A 11 9.78 -10.54 -3.88
N ASP A 12 11.00 -10.36 -4.38
CA ASP A 12 12.19 -10.41 -3.55
C ASP A 12 12.17 -9.33 -2.46
N LYS A 13 12.94 -9.55 -1.39
CA LYS A 13 12.92 -8.69 -0.20
C LYS A 13 13.40 -7.25 -0.46
N THR A 14 14.08 -6.99 -1.58
CA THR A 14 14.51 -5.62 -1.94
C THR A 14 13.35 -4.69 -2.31
N TRP A 15 12.15 -5.24 -2.51
CA TRP A 15 10.92 -4.46 -2.69
C TRP A 15 10.28 -4.10 -1.36
N ALA A 16 10.02 -2.81 -1.14
CA ALA A 16 9.07 -2.36 -0.14
C ALA A 16 7.66 -2.74 -0.59
N LEU A 17 6.89 -3.40 0.27
CA LEU A 17 5.52 -3.85 -0.04
C LEU A 17 4.53 -2.96 0.70
N GLY A 18 3.57 -2.37 -0.01
CA GLY A 18 2.59 -1.47 0.57
C GLY A 18 1.15 -1.89 0.29
N HIS A 19 0.27 -1.62 1.26
CA HIS A 19 -1.17 -1.78 1.10
C HIS A 19 -1.94 -0.69 1.83
N CYS A 20 -3.14 -0.38 1.36
CA CYS A 20 -4.02 0.56 2.04
C CYS A 20 -4.68 -0.09 3.27
N VAL A 21 -4.81 0.70 4.33
CA VAL A 21 -5.56 0.35 5.54
C VAL A 21 -6.38 1.54 6.07
N SER A 22 -7.24 1.27 7.05
CA SER A 22 -7.89 2.28 7.89
C SER A 22 -7.09 2.54 9.16
N LYS A 23 -7.25 3.72 9.77
CA LYS A 23 -6.60 4.13 11.02
C LYS A 23 -6.96 3.21 12.19
N CYS A 24 -8.21 2.75 12.24
CA CYS A 24 -8.64 1.77 13.25
C CYS A 24 -7.88 0.44 13.16
N LEU A 25 -7.15 0.17 12.06
CA LEU A 25 -6.36 -1.05 11.82
C LEU A 25 -7.17 -2.34 12.05
N THR A 26 -8.51 -2.23 12.02
CA THR A 26 -9.41 -3.36 12.20
C THR A 26 -9.13 -4.36 11.08
N PRO A 27 -8.79 -5.62 11.42
CA PRO A 27 -8.55 -6.63 10.40
C PRO A 27 -9.80 -6.77 9.55
N SER A 28 -9.70 -6.40 8.28
CA SER A 28 -10.74 -6.69 7.31
C SER A 28 -10.74 -8.17 7.00
N ARG A 29 -11.92 -8.80 6.94
CA ARG A 29 -12.04 -10.21 6.52
C ARG A 29 -11.39 -10.37 5.11
N GLY A 30 -10.60 -11.43 4.90
CA GLY A 30 -9.96 -11.74 3.61
C GLY A 30 -8.49 -11.33 3.47
N LYS A 31 -8.12 -10.53 2.45
CA LYS A 31 -6.72 -10.27 2.03
C LYS A 31 -5.82 -9.61 3.10
N ALA A 32 -6.39 -8.82 4.02
CA ALA A 32 -5.63 -8.28 5.17
C ALA A 32 -5.29 -9.36 6.21
N LEU A 33 -6.02 -10.48 6.23
CA LEU A 33 -5.69 -11.65 7.03
C LEU A 33 -4.38 -12.30 6.55
N LYS A 34 -4.07 -12.26 5.24
CA LYS A 34 -2.76 -12.73 4.74
C LYS A 34 -1.61 -11.86 5.25
N PHE A 35 -1.76 -10.53 5.28
CA PHE A 35 -0.78 -9.63 5.92
C PHE A 35 -0.64 -9.92 7.42
N LYS A 36 -1.77 -10.19 8.11
CA LYS A 36 -1.76 -10.57 9.51
C LYS A 36 -1.07 -11.91 9.77
N ASN A 37 -1.36 -12.93 8.97
CA ASN A 37 -0.84 -14.30 9.13
C ASN A 37 0.63 -14.38 8.72
N ASN A 38 1.03 -13.67 7.67
CA ASN A 38 2.44 -13.62 7.25
C ASN A 38 3.28 -12.74 8.18
N PHE A 39 2.67 -11.75 8.85
CA PHE A 39 3.38 -10.78 9.68
C PHE A 39 2.60 -10.49 10.97
N ASN A 40 2.86 -11.34 11.99
CA ASN A 40 2.20 -11.42 13.30
C ASN A 40 2.23 -10.14 14.18
N ASN A 41 2.69 -8.98 13.68
CA ASN A 41 3.04 -7.82 14.49
C ASN A 41 2.11 -6.60 14.33
N ILE A 42 0.79 -6.82 14.18
CA ILE A 42 -0.21 -5.72 14.15
C ILE A 42 -0.07 -4.81 15.38
N LYS A 43 0.30 -5.35 16.55
CA LYS A 43 0.53 -4.54 17.77
C LYS A 43 1.60 -3.45 17.56
N GLN A 44 2.68 -3.75 16.84
CA GLN A 44 3.73 -2.76 16.56
C GLN A 44 3.22 -1.63 15.66
N ILE A 45 2.33 -1.94 14.70
CA ILE A 45 1.69 -0.94 13.85
C ILE A 45 0.73 -0.06 14.67
N VAL A 46 -0.10 -0.66 15.52
CA VAL A 46 -1.01 0.09 16.41
C VAL A 46 -0.23 1.03 17.34
N ASN A 47 0.90 0.59 17.87
CA ASN A 47 1.73 1.39 18.78
C ASN A 47 2.38 2.61 18.11
N GLN A 48 2.48 2.65 16.77
CA GLN A 48 2.95 3.83 16.04
C GLN A 48 1.94 4.98 16.05
N LYS A 49 0.68 4.73 16.44
CA LYS A 49 -0.39 5.73 16.61
C LYS A 49 -0.55 6.65 15.40
N LYS A 50 -0.37 6.09 14.20
CA LYS A 50 -0.45 6.85 12.95
C LYS A 50 -1.87 7.27 12.63
N ASN A 51 -2.01 8.42 12.01
CA ASN A 51 -3.25 9.06 11.60
C ASN A 51 -3.53 8.85 10.11
N THR A 52 -4.73 9.24 9.67
CA THR A 52 -5.07 9.27 8.25
C THR A 52 -4.08 10.15 7.48
N ASN A 53 -3.71 9.67 6.29
CA ASN A 53 -2.65 10.14 5.40
C ASN A 53 -1.22 9.81 5.83
N GLU A 54 -1.01 9.20 7.00
CA GLU A 54 0.32 8.77 7.43
C GLU A 54 0.62 7.32 7.03
N ILE A 55 1.90 6.97 7.12
CA ILE A 55 2.43 5.65 6.78
C ILE A 55 2.89 5.01 8.08
N ALA A 56 2.23 3.93 8.48
CA ALA A 56 2.79 3.01 9.45
C ALA A 56 3.65 1.97 8.72
N TYR A 57 4.64 1.39 9.39
CA TYR A 57 5.50 0.41 8.74
C TYR A 57 6.03 -0.67 9.68
N LEU A 58 6.25 -1.87 9.15
CA LEU A 58 7.16 -2.83 9.76
C LEU A 58 8.44 -2.85 8.92
N LYS A 59 9.59 -2.85 9.60
CA LYS A 59 10.87 -3.05 8.97
C LYS A 59 11.50 -4.29 9.57
N THR A 60 11.70 -5.30 8.74
CA THR A 60 12.62 -6.41 9.05
C THR A 60 13.97 -6.07 8.42
N ASP A 61 15.04 -6.79 8.78
CA ASP A 61 16.40 -6.52 8.27
C ASP A 61 16.45 -6.46 6.73
N ASP A 62 15.56 -7.21 6.07
CA ASP A 62 15.57 -7.35 4.63
C ASP A 62 14.46 -6.59 3.88
N GLN A 63 13.36 -6.18 4.53
CA GLN A 63 12.17 -5.70 3.82
C GLN A 63 11.30 -4.71 4.60
N TRP A 64 10.76 -3.73 3.86
CA TRP A 64 9.78 -2.77 4.33
C TRP A 64 8.34 -3.24 4.03
N LEU A 65 7.47 -3.19 5.03
CA LEU A 65 6.04 -3.37 4.89
C LEU A 65 5.34 -2.07 5.26
N LEU A 66 4.66 -1.46 4.31
CA LEU A 66 4.05 -0.14 4.43
C LEU A 66 2.53 -0.26 4.54
N TYR A 67 1.98 0.37 5.57
CA TYR A 67 0.56 0.43 5.87
C TYR A 67 0.10 1.87 5.59
N LEU A 68 -0.46 2.07 4.40
CA LEU A 68 -0.88 3.39 3.90
C LEU A 68 -2.27 3.71 4.49
N ILE A 69 -2.34 4.63 5.46
CA ILE A 69 -3.59 4.92 6.18
C ILE A 69 -4.43 5.90 5.37
N THR A 70 -5.42 5.41 4.63
CA THR A 70 -6.18 6.23 3.66
C THR A 70 -7.55 6.69 4.17
N LYS A 71 -7.98 6.18 5.33
CA LYS A 71 -9.29 6.43 5.92
C LYS A 71 -9.27 6.19 7.41
N ASP A 72 -10.23 6.78 8.14
CA ASP A 72 -10.31 6.62 9.58
C ASP A 72 -10.91 5.26 9.96
N ASN A 73 -12.08 4.94 9.41
CA ASN A 73 -12.80 3.72 9.76
C ASN A 73 -12.75 2.66 8.66
N TYR A 74 -12.88 1.40 9.06
CA TYR A 74 -12.86 0.27 8.13
C TYR A 74 -14.01 0.34 7.11
N ASN A 75 -15.19 0.83 7.51
CA ASN A 75 -16.37 0.91 6.64
C ASN A 75 -16.34 2.16 5.72
N ASP A 76 -15.41 3.09 5.94
CA ASP A 76 -15.34 4.30 5.13
C ASP A 76 -14.83 3.98 3.72
N LYS A 77 -15.34 4.73 2.76
CA LYS A 77 -14.74 4.81 1.42
C LYS A 77 -13.58 5.80 1.48
N PRO A 78 -12.36 5.42 1.06
CA PRO A 78 -11.23 6.35 1.07
C PRO A 78 -11.52 7.50 0.09
N LYS A 79 -11.49 8.74 0.60
CA LYS A 79 -11.65 9.95 -0.21
C LYS A 79 -10.46 10.09 -1.16
N PHE A 80 -10.68 10.63 -2.35
CA PHE A 80 -9.61 10.88 -3.31
C PHE A 80 -8.53 11.82 -2.77
N SER A 81 -8.91 12.85 -2.01
CA SER A 81 -7.97 13.74 -1.32
C SER A 81 -7.06 12.99 -0.36
N ASN A 82 -7.61 12.05 0.42
CA ASN A 82 -6.82 11.23 1.33
C ASN A 82 -5.89 10.29 0.57
N LYS A 83 -6.36 9.62 -0.50
CA LYS A 83 -5.52 8.79 -1.35
C LYS A 83 -4.34 9.58 -1.91
N PHE A 84 -4.62 10.76 -2.47
CA PHE A 84 -3.60 11.64 -3.02
C PHE A 84 -2.56 12.01 -1.96
N LYS A 85 -3.02 12.50 -0.79
CA LYS A 85 -2.11 12.91 0.28
C LYS A 85 -1.29 11.74 0.84
N THR A 86 -1.89 10.57 0.97
CA THR A 86 -1.20 9.35 1.41
C THR A 86 -0.12 8.93 0.40
N LEU A 87 -0.39 9.05 -0.90
CA LEU A 87 0.58 8.75 -1.96
C LEU A 87 1.75 9.75 -1.95
N GLU A 88 1.49 11.04 -1.74
CA GLU A 88 2.54 12.05 -1.55
C GLU A 88 3.44 11.71 -0.35
N ASN A 89 2.81 11.40 0.79
CA ASN A 89 3.55 11.03 2.00
C ASN A 89 4.31 9.71 1.82
N THR A 90 3.79 8.78 1.01
CA THR A 90 4.49 7.53 0.65
C THR A 90 5.72 7.81 -0.21
N LYS A 91 5.62 8.74 -1.16
CA LYS A 91 6.77 9.20 -1.95
C LYS A 91 7.84 9.80 -1.04
N GLN A 92 7.43 10.71 -0.15
CA GLN A 92 8.34 11.37 0.78
C GLN A 92 9.03 10.36 1.70
N PHE A 93 8.27 9.44 2.29
CA PHE A 93 8.78 8.33 3.09
C PHE A 93 9.80 7.48 2.30
N GLY A 94 9.51 7.17 1.05
CA GLY A 94 10.40 6.40 0.18
C GLY A 94 11.73 7.11 -0.08
N ILE A 95 11.70 8.43 -0.29
CA ILE A 95 12.90 9.26 -0.48
C ILE A 95 13.74 9.27 0.80
N GLU A 96 13.13 9.59 1.94
CA GLU A 96 13.82 9.68 3.24
C GLU A 96 14.47 8.35 3.64
N ASN A 97 13.81 7.23 3.36
CA ASN A 97 14.28 5.90 3.71
C ASN A 97 15.06 5.20 2.58
N LYS A 98 15.39 5.94 1.51
CA LYS A 98 16.18 5.45 0.35
C LYS A 98 15.58 4.19 -0.30
N ILE A 99 14.24 4.08 -0.31
CA ILE A 99 13.52 2.97 -0.94
C ILE A 99 13.59 3.15 -2.46
N LYS A 100 14.18 2.17 -3.15
CA LYS A 100 14.35 2.18 -4.62
C LYS A 100 13.31 1.35 -5.36
N LYS A 101 12.59 0.46 -4.66
CA LYS A 101 11.61 -0.45 -5.26
C LYS A 101 10.39 -0.49 -4.34
N LEU A 102 9.24 -0.10 -4.86
CA LEU A 102 7.97 -0.06 -4.14
C LEU A 102 6.92 -0.85 -4.91
N ALA A 103 6.34 -1.86 -4.27
CA ALA A 103 5.17 -2.56 -4.79
C ALA A 103 3.97 -2.16 -3.94
N LEU A 104 2.93 -1.63 -4.57
CA LEU A 104 1.67 -1.34 -3.90
C LEU A 104 0.61 -2.31 -4.41
N LEU A 105 -0.16 -2.86 -3.49
CA LEU A 105 -1.36 -3.59 -3.87
C LEU A 105 -2.38 -2.65 -4.47
N LYS A 106 -3.01 -3.07 -5.57
CA LYS A 106 -4.23 -2.47 -6.13
C LYS A 106 -5.44 -2.79 -5.24
N ILE A 107 -5.33 -2.50 -3.95
CA ILE A 107 -6.32 -2.79 -2.91
C ILE A 107 -6.69 -1.47 -2.27
N CYS A 108 -7.44 -0.68 -3.01
CA CYS A 108 -8.04 0.55 -2.53
C CYS A 108 -9.23 0.96 -3.42
N GLU A 109 -9.63 0.05 -4.29
CA GLU A 109 -10.58 0.30 -5.34
C GLU A 109 -11.65 -0.76 -5.25
N PHE A 110 -12.83 -0.28 -4.90
CA PHE A 110 -14.05 -0.98 -5.25
C PHE A 110 -14.05 -1.26 -6.75
N LEU A 111 -14.82 -2.28 -7.15
CA LEU A 111 -15.02 -2.86 -8.49
C LEU A 111 -15.42 -1.89 -9.63
N ASP A 112 -15.00 -0.63 -9.59
CA ASP A 112 -15.35 0.46 -10.48
C ASP A 112 -14.10 0.98 -11.22
N ASN A 113 -13.98 0.60 -12.49
CA ASN A 113 -12.86 0.95 -13.36
C ASN A 113 -12.67 2.47 -13.51
N LYS A 114 -13.73 3.28 -13.44
CA LYS A 114 -13.60 4.75 -13.56
C LYS A 114 -12.85 5.35 -12.38
N LYS A 115 -12.91 4.71 -11.20
CA LYS A 115 -12.16 5.15 -10.02
C LYS A 115 -10.68 4.81 -10.14
N TRP A 116 -10.33 3.74 -10.88
CA TRP A 116 -8.94 3.39 -11.16
C TRP A 116 -8.24 4.43 -11.98
N ASP A 117 -8.86 4.93 -13.04
CA ASP A 117 -8.22 5.91 -13.92
C ASP A 117 -7.80 7.16 -13.13
N ILE A 118 -8.65 7.59 -12.20
CA ILE A 118 -8.34 8.70 -11.28
C ILE A 118 -7.13 8.35 -10.40
N THR A 119 -7.15 7.21 -9.70
CA THR A 119 -6.04 6.80 -8.83
C THR A 119 -4.74 6.58 -9.62
N SER A 120 -4.82 6.00 -10.82
CA SER A 120 -3.73 5.80 -11.76
C SER A 120 -3.09 7.12 -12.14
N ASN A 121 -3.90 8.13 -12.48
CA ASN A 121 -3.42 9.48 -12.79
C ASN A 121 -2.78 10.16 -11.58
N MET A 122 -3.31 9.96 -10.37
CA MET A 122 -2.67 10.45 -9.14
C MET A 122 -1.29 9.83 -8.94
N ILE A 123 -1.15 8.51 -9.11
CA ILE A 123 0.14 7.81 -8.99
C ILE A 123 1.11 8.32 -10.06
N LYS A 124 0.68 8.43 -11.32
CA LYS A 124 1.51 9.01 -12.39
C LYS A 124 1.96 10.41 -12.01
N PHE A 125 1.04 11.29 -11.63
CA PHE A 125 1.35 12.67 -11.27
C PHE A 125 2.34 12.79 -10.10
N ILE A 126 2.11 12.04 -9.02
CA ILE A 126 2.95 12.11 -7.81
C ILE A 126 4.35 11.58 -8.10
N PHE A 127 4.45 10.49 -8.86
CA PHE A 127 5.72 9.79 -9.10
C PHE A 127 6.39 10.12 -10.45
N GLN A 128 5.84 11.01 -11.29
CA GLN A 128 6.45 11.42 -12.56
C GLN A 128 7.66 12.35 -12.38
N ASN A 129 7.64 13.20 -11.34
CA ASN A 129 8.57 14.32 -11.18
C ASN A 129 9.59 14.12 -10.04
N THR A 130 9.96 12.87 -9.74
CA THR A 130 11.17 12.67 -8.96
C THR A 130 12.38 12.94 -9.86
N PHE A 131 13.08 14.04 -9.61
CA PHE A 131 14.47 14.26 -10.05
C PHE A 131 15.37 13.01 -9.79
N TYR A 132 14.93 12.13 -8.89
CA TYR A 132 15.36 10.75 -8.74
C TYR A 132 14.54 9.81 -9.65
N LYS A 133 15.02 9.57 -10.88
CA LYS A 133 14.52 8.54 -11.82
C LYS A 133 14.64 7.07 -11.30
N THR A 134 14.91 6.86 -10.02
CA THR A 134 15.43 5.60 -9.48
C THR A 134 14.41 4.74 -8.75
N MET A 135 13.24 5.27 -8.36
CA MET A 135 12.23 4.46 -7.67
C MET A 135 11.35 3.70 -8.67
N LYS A 136 11.50 2.37 -8.70
CA LYS A 136 10.64 1.47 -9.47
C LYS A 136 9.35 1.23 -8.70
N ILE A 137 8.21 1.42 -9.34
CA ILE A 137 6.89 1.25 -8.72
C ILE A 137 6.09 0.19 -9.45
N TYR A 138 5.68 -0.86 -8.74
CA TYR A 138 4.73 -1.86 -9.20
C TYR A 138 3.39 -1.64 -8.54
N ILE A 139 2.33 -1.71 -9.34
CA ILE A 139 0.96 -1.85 -8.85
C ILE A 139 0.54 -3.29 -9.13
N ILE A 140 0.27 -4.05 -8.06
CA ILE A 140 -0.02 -5.47 -8.17
C ILE A 140 -1.52 -5.73 -8.01
N SER A 141 -2.11 -6.33 -9.04
CA SER A 141 -3.45 -6.90 -9.00
C SER A 141 -3.37 -8.38 -8.62
N MET A 142 -4.06 -8.78 -7.55
CA MET A 142 -4.09 -10.20 -7.14
C MET A 142 -4.95 -11.03 -8.09
N THR A 143 -4.44 -12.18 -8.53
CA THR A 143 -5.19 -13.18 -9.31
C THR A 143 -6.30 -13.83 -8.47
N THR A 144 -7.46 -13.99 -9.10
CA THR A 144 -8.72 -14.50 -8.53
C THR A 144 -8.59 -15.90 -7.90
N LYS A 145 -7.60 -16.71 -8.32
CA LYS A 145 -7.33 -18.05 -7.76
C LYS A 145 -6.94 -18.06 -6.27
N MET A 146 -6.61 -16.91 -5.69
CA MET A 146 -6.30 -16.79 -4.25
C MET A 146 -7.49 -16.36 -3.38
N ILE A 147 -8.69 -16.16 -3.95
CA ILE A 147 -9.87 -15.63 -3.24
C ILE A 147 -10.70 -16.75 -2.58
N VAL A 148 -10.47 -18.01 -2.93
CA VAL A 148 -11.20 -19.16 -2.35
C VAL A 148 -10.21 -20.23 -1.88
N ARG A 149 -9.56 -19.99 -0.74
CA ARG A 149 -9.08 -21.04 0.17
C ARG A 149 -8.97 -20.44 1.58
N GLN A 150 -10.12 -20.37 2.24
CA GLN A 150 -10.41 -20.87 3.59
C GLN A 150 -11.88 -20.58 3.89
#